data_AF-X0X548-F1
#
_entry.id   AF-X0X548-F1
#
_cell.length_a   1.000
_cell.length_b   1.000
_cell.length_c   1.000
_cell.angle_alpha   90.00
_cell.angle_beta   90.00
_cell.angle_gamma   90.00
#
_symmetry.space_group_name_H-M   'P 1'
#
loop_
_entity.id
_entity.type
_entity.pdbx_description
1 polymer ?
#
loop_
_entity_poly.entity_id
_entity_poly.type
_entity_poly.pdbx_seq_one_letter_code
_entity_poly.pdbx_strand_id
1 'polypeptide(L)' 'MKDKVDIVVGICTKNVEDTIERVIKVVDQGLNDYFPEKKSLIIVSDGFSKDHTKERANKTVTRTEKMVLDQVGKIGKGNG' A
#
# COMPACT_ATOMS: atom_id res chain seq x y z
N MET A 1 15.30 -0.12 -11.11
CA MET A 1 14.81 1.08 -10.41
C MET A 1 15.99 2.00 -10.14
N LYS A 2 16.17 3.06 -10.95
CA LYS A 2 17.31 3.99 -10.83
C LYS A 2 16.86 5.44 -10.59
N ASP A 3 15.59 5.63 -10.24
CA ASP A 3 15.04 6.94 -9.92
C ASP A 3 14.83 7.06 -8.41
N LYS A 4 15.25 8.21 -7.87
CA LYS A 4 15.06 8.56 -6.47
C LYS A 4 13.56 8.75 -6.19
N VAL A 5 13.03 8.01 -5.23
CA VAL A 5 11.69 8.23 -4.66
C VAL A 5 11.85 9.19 -3.48
N ASP A 6 11.03 10.23 -3.43
CA ASP A 6 11.04 11.23 -2.35
C ASP A 6 10.20 10.79 -1.15
N ILE A 7 9.06 10.14 -1.41
CA ILE A 7 8.10 9.71 -0.38
C ILE A 7 7.71 8.25 -0.59
N VAL A 8 7.80 7.45 0.47
CA VAL A 8 7.26 6.09 0.51
C VAL A 8 6.19 6.00 1.59
N VAL A 9 4.99 5.54 1.22
CA VAL A 9 3.92 5.24 2.17
C VAL A 9 3.78 3.73 2.29
N GLY A 10 4.16 3.19 3.45
CA GLY A 10 3.96 1.78 3.79
C GLY A 10 2.60 1.53 4.42
N ILE A 11 1.85 0.56 3.91
CA ILE A 11 0.55 0.13 4.43
C ILE A 11 0.66 -1.35 4.84
N CYS A 12 0.77 -1.62 6.14
CA CYS A 12 0.75 -2.98 6.67
C CYS A 12 -0.70 -3.47 6.79
N THR A 13 -0.99 -4.70 6.35
CA THR A 13 -2.35 -5.23 6.27
C THR A 13 -2.44 -6.67 6.77
N LYS A 14 -3.57 -7.05 7.35
CA LYS A 14 -3.95 -8.44 7.62
C LYS A 14 -5.46 -8.55 7.75
N ASN A 15 -6.09 -9.32 6.88
CA ASN A 15 -7.54 -9.59 6.92
C ASN A 15 -8.42 -8.32 6.97
N VAL A 16 -8.20 -7.39 6.05
CA VAL A 16 -8.89 -6.09 5.94
C VAL A 16 -9.53 -5.87 4.57
N GLU A 17 -10.07 -6.93 3.95
CA GLU A 17 -10.59 -6.89 2.57
C GLU A 17 -11.63 -5.77 2.31
N ASP A 18 -12.42 -5.41 3.32
CA ASP A 18 -13.46 -4.38 3.20
C ASP A 18 -12.94 -2.94 3.23
N THR A 19 -11.72 -2.72 3.72
CA THR A 19 -11.21 -1.35 3.95
C THR A 19 -9.99 -1.01 3.11
N ILE A 20 -9.23 -2.01 2.66
CA ILE A 20 -7.92 -1.80 2.03
C ILE A 20 -8.00 -0.91 0.77
N GLU A 21 -9.03 -1.08 -0.05
CA GLU A 21 -9.23 -0.25 -1.25
C GLU A 21 -9.39 1.24 -0.89
N ARG A 22 -10.19 1.54 0.15
CA ARG A 22 -10.42 2.93 0.57
C ARG A 22 -9.15 3.56 1.15
N VAL A 23 -8.39 2.81 1.94
CA VAL A 23 -7.11 3.28 2.50
C VAL A 23 -6.13 3.64 1.38
N ILE A 24 -5.95 2.74 0.40
CA ILE A 24 -5.07 2.98 -0.75
C ILE A 24 -5.51 4.22 -1.53
N LYS A 25 -6.82 4.37 -1.82
CA LYS A 25 -7.35 5.54 -2.56
C LYS A 25 -7.14 6.86 -1.82
N VAL A 26 -7.29 6.89 -0.49
CA VAL A 26 -7.08 8.10 0.30
C VAL A 26 -5.60 8.48 0.35
N VAL A 27 -4.71 7.49 0.46
CA VAL A 27 -3.26 7.72 0.38
C VAL A 27 -2.87 8.27 -1.00
N ASP A 28 -3.36 7.65 -2.07
CA ASP A 28 -3.13 8.10 -3.45
C ASP A 28 -3.61 9.55 -3.64
N GLN A 29 -4.84 9.85 -3.24
CA GLN A 29 -5.40 11.21 -3.32
C GLN A 29 -4.53 12.21 -2.54
N GLY A 30 -4.17 11.90 -1.30
CA GLY A 30 -3.35 12.79 -0.47
C GLY A 30 -1.95 13.06 -1.06
N LEU A 31 -1.30 12.05 -1.63
CA LEU A 31 -0.01 12.24 -2.31
C LEU A 31 -0.15 13.17 -3.51
N ASN A 32 -1.22 13.02 -4.31
CA ASN A 32 -1.44 13.85 -5.49
C ASN A 32 -1.91 15.27 -5.15
N ASP A 33 -2.65 15.48 -4.07
CA ASP A 33 -3.16 16.80 -3.68
C ASP A 33 -2.11 17.66 -2.98
N TYR A 34 -1.32 17.06 -2.09
CA TYR A 34 -0.42 17.80 -1.21
C TYR A 34 1.05 17.68 -1.61
N PHE A 35 1.42 16.68 -2.40
CA PHE A 35 2.80 16.46 -2.86
C PHE A 35 2.90 16.19 -4.37
N PRO A 36 2.22 16.95 -5.25
CA PRO A 36 2.18 16.67 -6.69
C PRO A 36 3.55 16.67 -7.36
N GLU A 37 4.51 17.43 -6.83
CA GLU A 37 5.88 17.55 -7.36
C GLU A 37 6.85 16.49 -6.81
N LYS A 38 6.39 15.58 -5.94
CA LYS A 38 7.24 14.56 -5.31
C LYS A 38 7.03 13.20 -5.96
N LYS A 39 8.13 12.54 -6.35
CA LYS A 39 8.05 11.15 -6.82
C LYS A 39 7.73 10.26 -5.63
N SER A 40 6.52 9.68 -5.62
CA SER A 40 6.00 8.93 -4.48
C SER A 40 5.76 7.46 -4.85
N LEU A 41 5.83 6.57 -3.85
CA LEU A 41 5.58 5.14 -3.97
C LEU A 41 4.69 4.65 -2.81
N ILE A 42 3.63 3.90 -3.13
CA ILE A 42 2.80 3.21 -2.15
C ILE A 42 3.27 1.76 -2.08
N ILE A 43 3.58 1.27 -0.87
CA ILE A 43 3.93 -0.13 -0.62
C ILE A 43 2.90 -0.75 0.30
N VAL A 44 2.12 -1.69 -0.20
CA VAL A 44 1.23 -2.51 0.62
C VAL A 44 1.96 -3.78 1.03
N SER A 45 2.14 -3.99 2.33
CA SER A 45 2.72 -5.20 2.90
C SER A 45 1.60 -6.07 3.48
N ASP A 46 1.37 -7.23 2.87
CA ASP A 46 0.38 -8.21 3.31
C ASP A 46 0.97 -9.17 4.35
N GLY A 47 0.38 -9.17 5.55
CA GLY A 47 0.72 -10.03 6.68
C GLY A 47 0.13 -11.42 6.56
N PHE A 48 0.22 -12.03 5.37
CA PHE A 48 -0.36 -13.34 5.06
C PHE A 48 -1.87 -13.40 5.29
N SER A 49 -2.60 -12.43 4.72
CA SER A 49 -4.06 -12.40 4.83
C SER A 49 -4.66 -13.69 4.25
N LYS A 50 -5.71 -14.19 4.90
CA LYS A 50 -6.46 -15.36 4.46
C LYS A 50 -7.73 -15.00 3.68
N ASP A 51 -8.06 -13.72 3.65
CA ASP A 51 -9.18 -13.13 2.90
C ASP A 51 -8.68 -12.50 1.58
N HIS A 52 -9.53 -11.71 0.91
CA HIS A 52 -9.18 -11.09 -0.37
C HIS A 52 -8.41 -9.78 -0.24
N THR A 53 -7.79 -9.48 0.92
CA THR A 53 -7.04 -8.23 1.16
C THR A 53 -5.98 -8.00 0.08
N LYS A 54 -5.12 -8.99 -0.17
CA LYS A 54 -4.04 -8.88 -1.16
C LYS A 54 -4.58 -8.73 -2.58
N GLU A 55 -5.65 -9.44 -2.93
CA GLU A 55 -6.29 -9.34 -4.24
C GLU A 55 -6.87 -7.93 -4.47
N ARG A 56 -7.63 -7.42 -3.50
CA ARG A 56 -8.21 -6.07 -3.56
C ARG A 56 -7.13 -4.99 -3.58
N ALA A 57 -6.09 -5.14 -2.77
CA ALA A 57 -4.93 -4.26 -2.80
C ALA A 57 -4.30 -4.24 -4.20
N ASN A 58 -4.11 -5.39 -4.85
CA ASN A 58 -3.57 -5.45 -6.22
C ASN A 58 -4.48 -4.77 -7.25
N LYS A 59 -5.78 -5.05 -7.21
CA LYS A 59 -6.78 -4.50 -8.16
C LYS A 59 -7.07 -3.01 -7.99
N THR A 60 -6.75 -2.42 -6.84
CA THR A 60 -6.99 -0.99 -6.59
C THR A 60 -6.13 -0.14 -7.52
N VAL A 61 -6.74 0.61 -8.42
CA VAL A 61 -6.05 1.54 -9.33
C VAL A 61 -5.64 2.80 -8.58
N THR A 62 -4.41 3.25 -8.80
CA THR A 62 -3.82 4.46 -8.21
C THR A 62 -3.14 5.30 -9.30
N ARG A 63 -3.03 6.60 -9.07
CA ARG A 63 -2.20 7.49 -9.90
C ARG A 63 -0.72 7.36 -9.54
N THR A 64 -0.43 7.26 -8.24
CA THR A 64 0.89 6.99 -7.71
C THR A 64 1.28 5.53 -7.95
N GLU A 65 2.56 5.28 -8.22
CA GLU A 65 3.10 3.92 -8.34
C GLU A 65 2.83 3.13 -7.05
N LYS A 66 2.42 1.87 -7.21
CA LYS A 66 2.03 1.01 -6.10
C LYS A 66 2.60 -0.39 -6.26
N MET A 67 3.17 -0.91 -5.18
CA MET A 67 3.63 -2.29 -5.05
C MET A 67 2.85 -3.01 -3.94
N VAL A 68 2.48 -4.25 -4.17
CA VAL A 68 1.85 -5.12 -3.17
C VAL A 68 2.75 -6.33 -2.97
N LEU A 69 3.21 -6.53 -1.74
CA LEU A 69 4.21 -7.54 -1.38
C LEU A 69 3.75 -8.32 -0.15
N ASP A 70 4.17 -9.58 -0.06
CA ASP A 70 4.04 -10.33 1.19
C ASP A 70 5.06 -9.80 2.21
N GLN A 71 4.66 -9.75 3.47
CA GLN A 71 5.58 -9.49 4.57
C GLN A 71 6.67 -10.56 4.60
N VAL A 72 7.90 -10.13 4.89
CA VAL A 72 9.04 -11.04 5.09
C VAL A 72 9.47 -11.01 6.56
N GLY A 73 9.75 -12.18 7.12
CA GLY A 73 10.26 -12.32 8.49
C GLY A 73 9.21 -12.67 9.52
N LYS A 74 9.49 -12.37 10.80
CA LYS A 74 8.60 -12.72 11.92
C LYS A 74 7.34 -11.84 11.91
N ILE A 75 6.27 -12.37 12.52
CA ILE A 75 5.01 -11.68 12.80
C ILE A 75 5.32 -10.32 13.45
N GLY A 76 5.10 -9.26 12.68
CA GLY A 76 5.31 -7.86 13.09
C GLY A 76 4.01 -7.15 13.45
N LYS A 77 4.08 -5.82 13.64
CA LYS A 77 2.90 -4.96 13.83
C LYS A 77 1.96 -5.10 12.63
N GLY A 78 0.66 -5.24 12.90
CA GLY A 78 -0.36 -5.48 11.87
C GLY A 78 -0.78 -6.95 11.75
N ASN A 79 -0.05 -7.89 12.35
CA ASN A 79 -0.44 -9.30 12.34
C ASN A 79 -1.34 -9.74 13.51
N GLY A 80 -2.18 -8.85 14.04
CA GLY A 80 -3.13 -9.15 15.12
C GLY A 80 -3.86 -10.46 14.91
#